data_AF-A0A6G2BI67-F1
#
_entry.id   AF-A0A6G2BI67-F1
#
_cell.length_a   1.000
_cell.length_b   1.000
_cell.length_c   1.000
_cell.angle_alpha   90.00
_cell.angle_beta   90.00
_cell.angle_gamma   90.00
#
_symmetry.space_group_name_H-M   'P 1'
#
loop_
_entity.id
_entity.type
_entity.pdbx_description
1 polymer ?
#
loop_
_entity_poly.entity_id
_entity_poly.type
_entity_poly.pdbx_seq_one_letter_code
_entity_poly.pdbx_strand_id
1 'polypeptide(L)'
;MRVRRMEVDGALEFTPVVHHDDRGLFVSPFQETAFARAQGGPLFPVAQASHSRSRRGVVRGVHFTSPPASVAKYVSCPQGEVLDIVVDVREGSPTFGYWEAVRLDQHTSRALYLPPGVGHAFVALRDDTVVSYLLSAEYVAEHERAISVWDPQLGLPIPTDTEPVLSARDRAAPTLAEARAAGILPRYTPGTTPSGGRRT
;
A
#
# COMPACT_ATOMS: atom_id res chain seq x y z
N MET A 1 7.99 -17.98 5.79
CA MET A 1 7.15 -16.99 5.08
C MET A 1 7.17 -17.26 3.58
N ARG A 2 6.01 -17.29 2.94
CA ARG A 2 5.85 -17.35 1.47
C ARG A 2 5.80 -15.92 0.93
N VAL A 3 6.41 -15.69 -0.24
CA VAL A 3 6.39 -14.39 -0.91
C VAL A 3 5.89 -14.58 -2.34
N ARG A 4 5.00 -13.71 -2.80
CA ARG A 4 4.45 -13.71 -4.16
C ARG A 4 4.66 -12.32 -4.79
N ARG A 5 5.07 -12.29 -6.05
CA ARG A 5 5.07 -11.06 -6.86
C ARG A 5 3.64 -10.73 -7.27
N MET A 6 3.26 -9.48 -7.07
CA MET A 6 1.96 -8.96 -7.48
C MET A 6 1.99 -8.58 -8.96
N GLU A 7 0.82 -8.37 -9.55
CA GLU A 7 0.68 -7.88 -10.92
C GLU A 7 1.21 -6.45 -11.08
N VAL A 8 1.11 -5.62 -10.04
CA VAL A 8 1.75 -4.31 -10.00
C VAL A 8 3.27 -4.47 -9.86
N ASP A 9 4.02 -3.99 -10.84
CA ASP A 9 5.47 -4.23 -10.90
C ASP A 9 6.21 -3.74 -9.63
N GLY A 10 6.98 -4.64 -9.03
CA GLY A 10 7.75 -4.41 -7.81
C GLY A 10 6.96 -4.53 -6.49
N ALA A 11 5.63 -4.68 -6.53
CA ALA A 11 4.85 -4.97 -5.33
C ALA A 11 4.93 -6.46 -4.97
N LEU A 12 4.93 -6.74 -3.66
CA LEU A 12 5.09 -8.09 -3.12
C LEU A 12 4.03 -8.36 -2.04
N GLU A 13 3.47 -9.56 -2.06
CA GLU A 13 2.64 -10.09 -0.99
C GLU A 13 3.44 -11.09 -0.14
N PHE A 14 3.34 -10.95 1.18
CA PHE A 14 3.96 -11.84 2.16
C PHE A 14 2.87 -12.61 2.93
N THR A 15 3.00 -13.93 2.99
CA THR A 15 2.19 -14.79 3.86
C THR A 15 3.10 -15.38 4.95
N PRO A 16 3.03 -14.92 6.21
CA PRO A 16 3.80 -15.49 7.30
C PRO A 16 3.22 -16.84 7.75
N VAL A 17 3.96 -17.52 8.64
CA VAL A 17 3.42 -18.62 9.43
C VAL A 17 2.87 -18.01 10.71
N VAL A 18 1.62 -18.34 11.05
CA VAL A 18 1.01 -17.92 12.32
C VAL A 18 1.17 -19.06 13.31
N HIS A 19 1.81 -18.78 14.45
CA HIS A 19 2.02 -19.74 15.51
C HIS A 19 0.94 -19.56 16.57
N HIS A 20 0.28 -20.64 16.98
CA HIS A 20 -0.77 -20.64 17.99
C HIS A 20 -0.34 -21.47 19.20
N ASP A 21 -0.64 -20.98 20.40
CA ASP A 21 -0.54 -21.72 21.65
C ASP A 21 -1.58 -21.21 22.67
N ASP A 22 -1.59 -21.76 23.90
CA ASP A 22 -2.57 -21.43 24.93
C ASP A 22 -2.59 -19.94 25.33
N ARG A 23 -1.56 -19.15 24.98
CA ARG A 23 -1.48 -17.71 25.25
C ARG A 23 -2.12 -16.87 24.15
N GLY A 24 -2.36 -17.46 22.97
CA GLY A 24 -2.90 -16.78 21.80
C GLY A 24 -2.13 -17.10 20.52
N LEU A 25 -1.69 -16.05 19.81
CA LEU A 25 -0.93 -16.19 18.57
C LEU A 25 0.33 -15.33 18.56
N PHE A 26 1.35 -15.79 17.86
CA PHE A 26 2.56 -15.04 17.54
C PHE A 26 2.83 -15.13 16.05
N VAL A 27 3.08 -13.98 15.42
CA VAL A 27 3.36 -13.89 14.00
C VAL A 27 4.43 -12.84 13.75
N SER A 28 5.28 -13.08 12.74
CA SER A 28 6.22 -12.09 12.22
C SER A 28 5.75 -11.66 10.83
N PRO A 29 4.97 -10.57 10.70
CA PRO A 29 4.46 -10.10 9.41
C PRO A 29 5.60 -9.76 8.44
N PHE A 30 6.72 -9.29 8.97
CA PHE A 30 7.95 -9.01 8.23
C PHE A 30 9.10 -9.93 8.68
N GLN A 31 9.88 -10.40 7.70
CA GLN A 31 11.13 -11.12 7.91
C GLN A 31 12.15 -10.63 6.88
N GLU A 32 13.24 -10.01 7.33
CA GLU A 32 14.26 -9.42 6.44
C GLU A 32 14.83 -10.45 5.45
N THR A 33 15.14 -11.67 5.90
CA THR A 33 15.66 -12.72 5.01
C THR A 33 14.68 -13.05 3.86
N ALA A 34 13.37 -13.09 4.14
CA ALA A 34 12.37 -13.37 3.12
C ALA A 34 12.20 -12.20 2.15
N PHE A 35 12.21 -10.97 2.67
CA PHE A 35 12.17 -9.74 1.89
C PHE A 35 13.39 -9.63 0.97
N ALA A 36 14.59 -9.74 1.52
CA ALA A 36 15.84 -9.58 0.78
C ALA A 36 16.00 -10.61 -0.35
N ARG A 37 15.55 -11.84 -0.12
CA ARG A 37 15.52 -12.87 -1.18
C ARG A 37 14.55 -12.51 -2.31
N ALA A 38 13.40 -11.90 -2.01
CA ALA A 38 12.39 -11.58 -3.01
C ALA A 38 12.70 -10.29 -3.80
N GLN A 39 13.20 -9.27 -3.09
CA GLN A 39 13.45 -7.92 -3.62
C GLN A 39 14.89 -7.73 -4.11
N GLY A 40 15.86 -8.53 -3.64
CA GLY A 40 17.28 -8.38 -3.94
C GLY A 40 18.04 -7.41 -3.01
N GLY A 41 17.46 -7.04 -1.87
CA GLY A 41 18.07 -6.13 -0.88
C GLY A 41 17.23 -6.00 0.39
N PRO A 42 17.77 -5.41 1.48
CA PRO A 42 17.05 -5.25 2.74
C PRO A 42 15.82 -4.34 2.57
N LEU A 43 14.95 -4.33 3.58
CA LEU A 43 13.90 -3.31 3.64
C LEU A 43 14.55 -1.92 3.72
N PHE A 44 13.82 -0.89 3.29
CA PHE A 44 14.25 0.49 3.52
C PHE A 44 14.43 0.79 5.02
N PRO A 45 15.29 1.76 5.39
CA PRO A 45 15.29 2.33 6.74
C PRO A 45 13.91 2.90 7.07
N VAL A 46 13.31 2.46 8.17
CA VAL A 46 12.00 2.94 8.60
C VAL A 46 12.16 4.36 9.14
N ALA A 47 11.66 5.34 8.39
CA ALA A 47 11.65 6.74 8.81
C ALA A 47 10.38 7.07 9.61
N GLN A 48 9.26 6.43 9.29
CA GLN A 48 8.01 6.61 10.02
C GLN A 48 7.26 5.28 10.14
N ALA A 49 6.65 5.06 11.29
CA ALA A 49 5.63 4.05 11.50
C ALA A 49 4.29 4.72 11.76
N SER A 50 3.21 4.16 11.24
CA SER A 50 1.87 4.72 11.42
C SER A 50 0.84 3.63 11.56
N HIS A 51 -0.26 3.92 12.24
CA HIS A 51 -1.43 3.07 12.23
C HIS A 51 -2.69 3.91 12.04
N SER A 52 -3.69 3.32 11.40
CA SER A 52 -5.04 3.87 11.37
C SER A 52 -6.01 2.87 11.97
N ARG A 53 -7.08 3.36 12.62
CA ARG A 53 -8.24 2.55 13.01
C ARG A 53 -9.44 3.06 12.23
N SER A 54 -10.21 2.15 11.65
CA SER A 54 -11.30 2.46 10.75
C SER A 54 -12.53 1.63 11.09
N ARG A 55 -13.71 2.25 11.02
CA ARG A 55 -15.00 1.55 11.07
C ARG A 55 -15.29 0.87 9.74
N ARG A 56 -16.21 -0.10 9.72
CA ARG A 56 -16.63 -0.80 8.50
C ARG A 56 -17.13 0.20 7.44
N GLY A 57 -16.76 -0.03 6.18
CA GLY A 57 -17.13 0.81 5.03
C GLY A 57 -16.23 2.03 4.83
N VAL A 58 -15.27 2.29 5.73
CA VAL A 58 -14.26 3.35 5.48
C VAL A 58 -13.38 2.97 4.30
N VAL A 59 -13.23 3.91 3.38
CA VAL A 59 -12.31 3.81 2.23
C VAL A 59 -11.26 4.91 2.38
N ARG A 60 -9.98 4.53 2.30
CA ARG A 60 -8.85 5.47 2.26
C ARG A 60 -8.07 5.23 0.99
N GLY A 61 -7.71 6.28 0.27
CA GLY A 61 -6.96 6.18 -0.98
C GLY A 61 -7.69 6.80 -2.17
N VAL A 62 -7.14 6.68 -3.39
CA VAL A 62 -5.85 6.05 -3.69
C VAL A 62 -4.71 7.05 -3.44
N HIS A 63 -3.84 6.77 -2.48
CA HIS A 63 -2.78 7.69 -2.04
C HIS A 63 -1.42 7.29 -2.57
N PHE A 64 -0.68 8.28 -3.07
CA PHE A 64 0.71 8.15 -3.51
C PHE A 64 1.45 9.46 -3.23
N THR A 65 2.77 9.38 -3.20
CA THR A 65 3.65 10.55 -3.06
C THR A 65 4.29 10.87 -4.40
N SER A 66 4.20 12.12 -4.83
CA SER A 66 4.81 12.60 -6.07
C SER A 66 6.32 12.88 -5.91
N PRO A 67 7.11 12.93 -7.01
CA PRO A 67 8.52 13.33 -6.96
C PRO A 67 8.74 14.67 -6.24
N PRO A 68 9.91 14.87 -5.60
CA PRO A 68 11.09 14.01 -5.59
C PRO A 68 11.09 12.89 -4.53
N ALA A 69 10.03 12.77 -3.72
CA ALA A 69 10.03 11.97 -2.50
C ALA A 69 9.00 10.83 -2.55
N SER A 70 9.11 9.93 -3.54
CA SER A 70 8.26 8.73 -3.56
C SER A 70 8.54 7.83 -2.35
N VAL A 71 7.51 7.49 -1.58
CA VAL A 71 7.60 6.71 -0.34
C VAL A 71 7.22 5.25 -0.60
N ALA A 72 8.10 4.33 -0.20
CA ALA A 72 7.78 2.92 -0.13
C ALA A 72 7.03 2.60 1.18
N LYS A 73 6.15 1.60 1.13
CA LYS A 73 5.31 1.21 2.26
C LYS A 73 5.44 -0.28 2.52
N TYR A 74 5.43 -0.67 3.79
CA TYR A 74 5.16 -2.04 4.22
C TYR A 74 3.88 -2.04 5.05
N VAL A 75 2.83 -2.72 4.56
CA VAL A 75 1.46 -2.59 5.05
C VAL A 75 0.98 -3.92 5.62
N SER A 76 0.30 -3.90 6.77
CA SER A 76 -0.33 -5.08 7.38
C SER A 76 -1.61 -4.72 8.13
N CYS A 77 -2.46 -5.70 8.42
CA CYS A 77 -3.70 -5.51 9.16
C CYS A 77 -3.70 -6.36 10.45
N PRO A 78 -3.21 -5.81 11.59
CA PRO A 78 -3.13 -6.58 12.84
C PRO A 78 -4.48 -6.79 13.55
N GLN A 79 -5.53 -6.09 13.14
CA GLN A 79 -6.89 -6.24 13.71
C GLN A 79 -7.94 -5.91 12.65
N GLY A 80 -9.02 -6.68 12.61
CA GLY A 80 -10.11 -6.55 11.67
C GLY A 80 -9.77 -7.12 10.29
N GLU A 81 -10.33 -6.51 9.26
CA GLU A 81 -10.15 -6.99 7.89
C GLU A 81 -10.19 -5.81 6.93
N VAL A 82 -9.26 -5.78 5.97
CA VAL A 82 -9.27 -4.86 4.84
C VAL A 82 -9.25 -5.60 3.51
N LEU A 83 -9.88 -4.99 2.50
CA LEU A 83 -9.49 -5.19 1.11
C LEU A 83 -8.45 -4.12 0.79
N ASP A 84 -7.17 -4.49 0.75
CA ASP A 84 -6.05 -3.62 0.45
C ASP A 84 -5.77 -3.63 -1.06
N ILE A 85 -5.60 -2.47 -1.68
CA ILE A 85 -5.57 -2.29 -3.13
C ILE A 85 -4.31 -1.51 -3.51
N VAL A 86 -3.50 -2.11 -4.38
CA VAL A 86 -2.29 -1.51 -4.94
C VAL A 86 -2.58 -1.10 -6.37
N VAL A 87 -2.28 0.13 -6.73
CA VAL A 87 -2.52 0.69 -8.07
C VAL A 87 -1.23 1.21 -8.66
N ASP A 88 -0.88 0.80 -9.88
CA ASP A 88 0.29 1.36 -10.54
C ASP A 88 -0.04 2.70 -11.20
N VAL A 89 0.34 3.78 -10.54
CA VAL A 89 0.15 5.16 -11.04
C VAL A 89 1.42 5.73 -11.69
N ARG A 90 2.45 4.90 -11.91
CA ARG A 90 3.76 5.36 -12.38
C ARG A 90 3.82 5.46 -13.90
N GLU A 91 3.96 6.66 -14.42
CA GLU A 91 4.05 6.89 -15.86
C GLU A 91 5.26 6.18 -16.47
N GLY A 92 5.01 5.41 -17.55
CA GLY A 92 6.03 4.59 -18.21
C GLY A 92 6.20 3.19 -17.63
N SER A 93 5.46 2.82 -16.57
CA SER A 93 5.45 1.46 -16.05
C SER A 93 4.85 0.48 -17.06
N PRO A 94 5.39 -0.74 -17.21
CA PRO A 94 4.74 -1.80 -18.01
C PRO A 94 3.37 -2.18 -17.47
N THR A 95 3.10 -1.90 -16.19
CA THR A 95 1.84 -2.19 -15.50
C THR A 95 1.07 -0.92 -15.15
N PHE A 96 1.33 0.22 -15.80
CA PHE A 96 0.59 1.46 -15.56
C PHE A 96 -0.93 1.29 -15.71
N GLY A 97 -1.69 1.73 -14.71
CA GLY A 97 -3.15 1.59 -14.65
C GLY A 97 -3.66 0.23 -14.18
N TYR A 98 -2.78 -0.77 -14.01
CA TYR A 98 -3.14 -2.03 -13.38
C TYR A 98 -3.26 -1.86 -11.87
N TRP A 99 -4.08 -2.70 -11.27
CA TRP A 99 -4.22 -2.80 -9.83
C TRP A 99 -4.40 -4.25 -9.42
N GLU A 100 -4.07 -4.53 -8.16
CA GLU A 100 -4.35 -5.82 -7.54
C GLU A 100 -4.88 -5.59 -6.12
N ALA A 101 -5.89 -6.37 -5.74
CA ALA A 101 -6.52 -6.29 -4.42
C ALA A 101 -6.22 -7.56 -3.60
N VAL A 102 -5.83 -7.39 -2.35
CA VAL A 102 -5.48 -8.46 -1.42
C VAL A 102 -6.23 -8.27 -0.11
N ARG A 103 -6.86 -9.33 0.40
CA ARG A 103 -7.44 -9.31 1.75
C ARG A 103 -6.33 -9.42 2.79
N LEU A 104 -6.29 -8.47 3.71
CA LEU A 104 -5.41 -8.50 4.88
C LEU A 104 -6.26 -8.56 6.15
N ASP A 105 -5.87 -9.41 7.08
CA ASP A 105 -6.57 -9.64 8.34
C ASP A 105 -5.60 -10.16 9.42
N GLN A 106 -6.05 -10.24 10.67
CA GLN A 106 -5.25 -10.82 11.75
C GLN A 106 -5.09 -12.35 11.65
N HIS A 107 -5.92 -13.04 10.87
CA HIS A 107 -5.96 -14.51 10.86
C HIS A 107 -4.86 -15.10 9.98
N THR A 108 -4.71 -14.58 8.77
CA THR A 108 -3.66 -14.94 7.82
C THR A 108 -2.44 -14.04 7.97
N SER A 109 -2.61 -12.85 8.58
CA SER A 109 -1.54 -11.90 8.86
C SER A 109 -0.70 -11.56 7.63
N ARG A 110 -1.33 -11.54 6.45
CA ARG A 110 -0.68 -11.14 5.19
C ARG A 110 -0.20 -9.69 5.30
N ALA A 111 0.89 -9.40 4.59
CA ALA A 111 1.44 -8.06 4.49
C ALA A 111 1.84 -7.76 3.05
N LEU A 112 1.84 -6.49 2.68
CA LEU A 112 2.22 -6.02 1.35
C LEU A 112 3.44 -5.11 1.44
N TYR A 113 4.38 -5.28 0.50
CA TYR A 113 5.36 -4.26 0.18
C TYR A 113 4.94 -3.50 -1.06
N LEU A 114 4.91 -2.19 -0.94
CA LEU A 114 4.52 -1.26 -1.99
C LEU A 114 5.77 -0.45 -2.38
N PRO A 115 6.28 -0.59 -3.62
CA PRO A 115 7.47 0.14 -4.05
C PRO A 115 7.18 1.64 -4.17
N PRO A 116 8.22 2.50 -4.16
CA PRO A 116 8.03 3.94 -4.29
C PRO A 116 7.17 4.32 -5.50
N GLY A 117 6.17 5.17 -5.26
CA GLY A 117 5.37 5.78 -6.32
C GLY A 117 4.15 4.97 -6.79
N VAL A 118 3.88 3.80 -6.20
CA VAL A 118 2.56 3.15 -6.43
C VAL A 118 1.48 3.82 -5.59
N GLY A 119 0.25 3.78 -6.09
CA GLY A 119 -0.94 4.16 -5.37
C GLY A 119 -1.39 3.06 -4.41
N HIS A 120 -1.91 3.47 -3.26
CA HIS A 120 -2.41 2.58 -2.23
C HIS A 120 -3.81 3.00 -1.78
N ALA A 121 -4.75 2.07 -1.75
CA ALA A 121 -6.06 2.26 -1.15
C ALA A 121 -6.43 1.06 -0.28
N PHE A 122 -7.39 1.23 0.62
CA PHE A 122 -8.02 0.09 1.27
C PHE A 122 -9.47 0.37 1.65
N VAL A 123 -10.24 -0.69 1.80
CA VAL A 123 -11.60 -0.69 2.36
C VAL A 123 -11.60 -1.48 3.67
N ALA A 124 -12.06 -0.88 4.76
CA ALA A 124 -12.29 -1.58 6.02
C ALA A 124 -13.55 -2.44 5.92
N LEU A 125 -13.40 -3.77 5.99
CA LEU A 125 -14.49 -4.74 5.88
C LEU A 125 -15.15 -5.07 7.23
N ARG A 126 -14.52 -4.65 8.33
CA ARG A 126 -14.97 -4.81 9.72
C ARG A 126 -14.84 -3.50 10.48
N ASP A 127 -15.55 -3.39 11.59
CA ASP A 127 -15.30 -2.34 12.57
C ASP A 127 -13.99 -2.59 13.30
N ASP A 128 -13.42 -1.51 13.84
CA ASP A 128 -12.16 -1.54 14.58
C ASP A 128 -10.99 -2.13 13.78
N THR A 129 -11.07 -2.05 12.45
CA THR A 129 -10.00 -2.49 11.57
C THR A 129 -8.80 -1.56 11.70
N VAL A 130 -7.65 -2.14 12.03
CA VAL A 130 -6.36 -1.47 12.15
C VAL A 130 -5.50 -1.80 10.95
N VAL A 131 -4.96 -0.78 10.29
CA VAL A 131 -3.92 -0.93 9.27
C VAL A 131 -2.64 -0.30 9.80
N SER A 132 -1.54 -1.04 9.74
CA SER A 132 -0.20 -0.65 10.19
C SER A 132 0.75 -0.47 9.01
N TYR A 133 1.59 0.54 9.10
CA TYR A 133 2.51 0.99 8.05
C TYR A 133 3.92 1.15 8.60
N LEU A 134 4.90 0.63 7.85
CA LEU A 134 6.28 1.10 7.88
C LEU A 134 6.52 1.92 6.61
N LEU A 135 7.15 3.10 6.74
CA LEU A 135 7.31 4.07 5.66
C LEU A 135 8.78 4.46 5.50
N SER A 136 9.23 4.57 4.25
CA SER A 136 10.63 4.93 3.92
C SER A 136 10.97 6.41 4.09
N ALA A 137 9.97 7.26 4.30
CA ALA A 137 10.14 8.68 4.61
C ALA A 137 9.00 9.14 5.55
N GLU A 138 9.22 10.27 6.21
CA GLU A 138 8.20 10.94 7.02
C GLU A 138 7.10 11.56 6.14
N TYR A 139 5.93 11.74 6.72
CA TYR A 139 4.80 12.39 6.05
C TYR A 139 5.10 13.86 5.74
N VAL A 140 4.96 14.22 4.46
CA VAL A 140 5.07 15.60 3.97
C VAL A 140 3.81 15.91 3.16
N ALA A 141 2.93 16.74 3.71
CA ALA A 141 1.60 17.02 3.16
C ALA A 141 1.68 17.53 1.70
N GLU A 142 2.72 18.30 1.39
CA GLU A 142 2.97 18.90 0.08
C GLU A 142 3.33 17.89 -1.00
N HIS A 143 3.74 16.67 -0.63
CA HIS A 143 4.11 15.60 -1.57
C HIS A 143 3.05 14.52 -1.70
N GLU A 144 2.11 14.48 -0.77
CA GLU A 144 1.00 13.56 -0.78
C GLU A 144 -0.01 13.97 -1.87
N ARG A 145 -0.36 13.01 -2.71
CA ARG A 145 -1.35 13.15 -3.79
C ARG A 145 -2.38 12.04 -3.65
N ALA A 146 -3.53 12.26 -4.28
CA ALA A 146 -4.61 11.30 -4.33
C ALA A 146 -5.15 11.20 -5.75
N ILE A 147 -5.58 10.00 -6.14
CA ILE A 147 -6.53 9.81 -7.24
C ILE A 147 -7.79 9.14 -6.71
N SER A 148 -8.90 9.35 -7.41
CA SER A 148 -10.22 8.85 -7.05
C SER A 148 -10.26 7.33 -7.02
N VAL A 149 -10.79 6.76 -5.93
CA VAL A 149 -11.16 5.32 -5.89
C VAL A 149 -12.35 5.00 -6.78
N TRP A 150 -13.08 6.03 -7.23
CA TRP A 150 -14.23 5.94 -8.14
C TRP A 150 -13.83 6.20 -9.60
N ASP A 151 -12.54 6.23 -9.91
CA ASP A 151 -12.08 6.38 -11.28
C ASP A 151 -12.63 5.22 -12.15
N PRO A 152 -13.47 5.51 -13.17
CA PRO A 152 -14.06 4.48 -14.01
C PRO A 152 -13.03 3.73 -14.86
N GLN A 153 -11.86 4.34 -15.14
CA GLN A 153 -10.78 3.67 -15.86
C GLN A 153 -10.12 2.59 -14.99
N LEU A 154 -10.03 2.81 -13.68
CA LEU A 154 -9.47 1.83 -12.75
C LEU A 154 -10.49 0.76 -12.39
N GLY A 155 -11.76 1.13 -12.16
CA GLY A 155 -12.80 0.15 -11.82
C GLY A 155 -12.48 -0.65 -10.55
N LEU A 156 -11.97 0.03 -9.52
CA LEU A 156 -11.52 -0.62 -8.28
C LEU A 156 -12.67 -1.38 -7.60
N PRO A 157 -12.38 -2.53 -6.95
CA PRO A 157 -13.39 -3.43 -6.40
C PRO A 157 -13.89 -2.94 -5.02
N ILE A 158 -14.31 -1.67 -4.94
CA ILE A 158 -14.84 -1.09 -3.70
C ILE A 158 -16.21 -1.71 -3.43
N PRO A 159 -16.40 -2.45 -2.33
CA PRO A 159 -17.68 -3.04 -1.98
C PRO A 159 -18.79 -1.99 -1.84
N THR A 160 -19.97 -2.30 -2.35
CA THR A 160 -21.17 -1.45 -2.30
C THR A 160 -22.26 -2.02 -1.40
N ASP A 161 -21.95 -3.07 -0.64
CA ASP A 161 -22.84 -3.67 0.36
C ASP A 161 -23.04 -2.78 1.60
N THR A 162 -22.32 -1.66 1.69
CA THR A 162 -22.48 -0.62 2.70
C THR A 162 -22.03 0.72 2.16
N GLU A 163 -22.61 1.81 2.69
CA GLU A 163 -22.27 3.17 2.30
C GLU A 163 -20.77 3.46 2.53
N PRO A 164 -19.98 3.73 1.47
CA PRO A 164 -18.56 4.03 1.60
C PRO A 164 -18.31 5.34 2.33
N VAL A 165 -17.38 5.32 3.29
CA VAL A 165 -17.03 6.50 4.09
C VAL A 165 -15.63 6.98 3.70
N LEU A 166 -15.58 8.09 2.98
CA LEU A 166 -14.34 8.72 2.51
C LEU A 166 -14.03 10.01 3.28
N SER A 167 -12.79 10.49 3.21
CA SER A 167 -12.46 11.86 3.61
C SER A 167 -12.93 12.88 2.57
N ALA A 168 -12.97 14.17 2.92
CA ALA A 168 -13.27 15.23 1.94
C ALA A 168 -12.22 15.29 0.82
N ARG A 169 -10.94 15.06 1.18
CA ARG A 169 -9.82 15.02 0.23
C ARG A 169 -9.97 13.87 -0.77
N ASP A 170 -10.35 12.69 -0.30
CA ASP A 170 -10.49 11.51 -1.17
C ASP A 170 -11.72 11.62 -2.09
N ARG A 171 -12.81 12.24 -1.59
CA ARG A 171 -13.98 12.55 -2.43
C ARG A 171 -13.68 13.53 -3.56
N ALA A 172 -12.77 14.48 -3.32
CA ALA A 172 -12.39 15.51 -4.28
C ALA A 172 -11.18 15.12 -5.14
N ALA A 173 -10.66 13.90 -5.00
CA ALA A 173 -9.48 13.46 -5.73
C ALA A 173 -9.76 13.36 -7.23
N PRO A 174 -8.82 13.80 -8.10
CA PRO A 174 -8.96 13.67 -9.55
C PRO A 174 -8.90 12.20 -9.99
N THR A 175 -9.39 11.91 -11.18
CA THR A 175 -9.12 10.64 -11.88
C THR A 175 -7.62 10.49 -12.20
N LEU A 176 -7.18 9.27 -12.51
CA LEU A 176 -5.84 8.97 -13.01
C LEU A 176 -5.51 9.78 -14.27
N ALA A 177 -6.49 9.91 -15.18
CA ALA A 177 -6.32 10.69 -16.41
C ALA A 177 -6.11 12.18 -16.12
N GLU A 178 -6.89 12.77 -15.22
CA GLU A 178 -6.73 14.17 -14.80
C GLU A 178 -5.42 14.39 -14.04
N ALA A 179 -5.04 13.47 -13.15
CA ALA A 179 -3.77 13.52 -12.44
C ALA A 179 -2.57 13.43 -13.42
N ARG A 180 -2.69 12.61 -14.46
CA ARG A 180 -1.69 12.54 -15.53
C ARG A 180 -1.60 13.85 -16.31
N ALA A 181 -2.73 14.40 -16.72
CA ALA A 181 -2.79 15.67 -17.45
C ALA A 181 -2.22 16.84 -16.62
N ALA A 182 -2.40 16.80 -15.30
CA ALA A 182 -1.82 17.76 -14.35
C ALA A 182 -0.32 17.54 -14.08
N GLY A 183 0.28 16.46 -14.60
CA GLY A 183 1.70 16.15 -14.43
C GLY A 183 2.10 15.83 -12.99
N ILE A 184 1.16 15.36 -12.16
CA ILE A 184 1.40 15.07 -10.74
C ILE A 184 1.75 13.59 -10.48
N LEU A 185 1.70 12.73 -11.51
CA LEU A 185 2.01 11.32 -11.37
C LEU A 185 3.53 11.08 -11.26
N PRO A 186 3.96 10.07 -10.48
CA PRO A 186 5.35 9.67 -10.43
C PRO A 186 5.75 9.02 -11.76
N ARG A 187 7.04 9.07 -12.09
CA ARG A 187 7.60 8.32 -13.22
C ARG A 187 8.08 6.96 -12.77
N TYR A 188 7.95 5.98 -13.66
CA TYR A 188 8.48 4.65 -13.45
C TYR A 188 10.00 4.64 -13.61
N THR A 189 10.70 4.07 -12.62
CA THR A 189 12.14 3.84 -12.68
C THR A 189 12.38 2.33 -12.52
N PRO A 190 12.78 1.63 -13.58
CA PRO A 190 13.05 0.20 -13.52
C PRO A 190 14.12 -0.12 -12.45
N GLY A 191 13.88 -1.13 -11.64
CA GLY A 191 14.93 -1.74 -10.80
C GLY A 191 15.51 -0.86 -9.69
N THR A 192 14.83 0.21 -9.25
CA THR A 192 15.29 0.98 -8.09
C THR A 192 14.94 0.29 -6.78
N THR A 193 15.82 -0.59 -6.32
CA THR A 193 16.05 -0.75 -4.88
C THR A 193 16.41 0.64 -4.34
N PRO A 194 15.75 1.19 -3.31
CA PRO A 194 16.13 2.49 -2.79
C PRO A 194 17.61 2.45 -2.45
N SER A 195 18.41 3.24 -3.17
CA SER A 195 19.83 3.36 -2.93
C SER A 195 19.97 3.87 -1.51
N GLY A 196 20.35 2.99 -0.59
CA GLY A 196 20.71 3.33 0.78
C GLY A 196 21.84 4.34 0.71
N GLY A 197 21.48 5.61 0.78
CA GLY A 197 22.45 6.69 0.81
C GLY A 197 23.22 6.61 2.10
N ARG A 198 24.38 5.96 2.10
CA ARG A 198 25.48 6.40 2.94
C ARG A 198 25.92 7.75 2.42
N ARG A 199 25.47 8.82 3.08
CA ARG A 199 26.27 10.02 3.21
C ARG A 199 26.98 9.92 4.55
N THR A 200 28.28 10.17 4.47
CA THR A 200 29.34 10.17 5.50
C THR A 200 28.87 10.32 6.94
#